data_AF-A0A845E874-F1
#
_entry.id   AF-A0A845E874-F1
#
_cell.length_a   1.000
_cell.length_b   1.000
_cell.length_c   1.000
_cell.angle_alpha   90.00
_cell.angle_beta   90.00
_cell.angle_gamma   90.00
#
_symmetry.space_group_name_H-M   'P 1'
#
loop_
_entity.id
_entity.type
_entity.pdbx_description
1 polymer ?
#
loop_
_entity_poly.entity_id
_entity_poly.type
_entity_poly.pdbx_seq_one_letter_code
_entity_poly.pdbx_strand_id
1 'polypeptide(L)' 'MVTIAFLFILVSSTLLSILLDMHLYDLSFFQTLHFSLTLDAGTRKTIVFTALITGLLASFILDYRMSKEESEKKEAR' A
#
# COMPACT_ATOMS: atom_id res chain seq x y z
N MET A 1 -9.49 10.08 5.79
CA MET A 1 -8.01 10.01 5.73
C MET A 1 -7.62 9.16 4.55
N VAL A 2 -6.99 9.78 3.55
CA VAL A 2 -6.50 9.18 2.30
C VAL A 2 -5.50 8.05 2.60
N THR A 3 -4.69 8.18 3.65
CA THR A 3 -3.79 7.09 4.13
C THR A 3 -4.55 5.81 4.46
N ILE A 4 -5.70 5.89 5.15
CA ILE A 4 -6.49 4.70 5.50
C ILE A 4 -7.04 4.03 4.24
N ALA A 5 -7.54 4.81 3.28
CA ALA A 5 -8.01 4.27 2.01
C ALA A 5 -6.88 3.60 1.20
N PHE A 6 -5.69 4.22 1.18
CA PHE A 6 -4.50 3.66 0.56
C PHE A 6 -4.10 2.32 1.21
N LEU A 7 -4.05 2.27 2.54
CA LEU A 7 -3.74 1.03 3.28
C LEU A 7 -4.79 -0.06 3.04
N PHE A 8 -6.07 0.30 2.99
CA PHE A 8 -7.13 -0.66 2.70
C PHE A 8 -6.96 -1.29 1.31
N ILE A 9 -6.76 -0.46 0.28
CA ILE A 9 -6.52 -0.93 -1.09
C ILE A 9 -5.27 -1.81 -1.15
N LEU A 10 -4.20 -1.40 -0.46
CA LEU A 10 -2.96 -2.15 -0.39
C LEU A 10 -3.16 -3.55 0.23
N VAL A 11 -3.82 -3.62 1.38
CA VAL A 11 -4.08 -4.89 2.09
C VAL A 11 -4.97 -5.80 1.24
N SER A 12 -6.07 -5.26 0.68
CA SER A 12 -6.96 -6.04 -0.20
C SER A 12 -6.24 -6.56 -1.44
N SER A 13 -5.41 -5.73 -2.09
CA SER A 13 -4.64 -6.15 -3.26
C SER A 13 -3.59 -7.21 -2.91
N THR A 14 -2.96 -7.10 -1.74
CA THR A 14 -1.96 -8.08 -1.28
C THR A 14 -2.62 -9.41 -0.97
N LEU A 15 -3.76 -9.41 -0.28
CA LEU A 15 -4.55 -10.61 0.00
C LEU A 15 -5.02 -11.29 -1.30
N LEU A 16 -5.51 -10.50 -2.26
CA LEU A 16 -5.93 -11.02 -3.55
C LEU A 16 -4.76 -11.66 -4.31
N SER A 17 -3.58 -11.04 -4.30
CA SER A 17 -2.38 -11.60 -4.92
C SER A 17 -1.96 -12.91 -4.27
N ILE A 18 -1.97 -12.98 -2.94
CA ILE A 18 -1.65 -14.21 -2.19
C ILE A 18 -2.63 -15.32 -2.53
N LEU A 19 -3.94 -15.03 -2.58
CA LEU A 19 -4.96 -16.01 -2.94
C LEU A 19 -4.76 -16.55 -4.36
N LEU A 20 -4.42 -15.67 -5.30
CA LEU A 20 -4.11 -16.03 -6.69
C LEU A 20 -2.87 -16.92 -6.77
N ASP A 21 -1.80 -16.55 -6.07
CA ASP A 21 -0.55 -17.31 -6.05
C ASP A 21 -0.74 -18.68 -5.37
N MET A 22 -1.52 -18.76 -4.30
CA MET A 22 -1.88 -20.04 -3.68
C MET A 22 -2.66 -20.94 -4.65
N HIS A 23 -3.60 -20.37 -5.41
CA HIS A 23 -4.41 -21.13 -6.35
C HIS A 23 -3.62 -21.59 -7.59
N LEU A 24 -2.67 -20.78 -8.06
CA LEU A 24 -1.87 -21.09 -9.25
C LEU A 24 -0.69 -22.03 -8.96
N TYR A 25 -0.06 -21.89 -7.80
CA TYR A 25 1.20 -22.58 -7.48
C TYR A 25 1.05 -23.65 -6.39
N ASP A 26 -0.15 -23.89 -5.88
CA ASP A 26 -0.46 -24.90 -4.84
C ASP A 26 0.42 -24.72 -3.56
N LEU A 27 0.80 -23.47 -3.28
CA LEU A 27 1.64 -23.10 -2.15
C LEU A 27 0.79 -22.78 -0.93
N SER A 28 1.35 -23.02 0.27
CA SER A 28 0.70 -22.61 1.50
C SER A 28 0.68 -21.08 1.66
N PHE A 29 -0.29 -20.56 2.42
CA PHE A 29 -0.44 -19.12 2.67
C PHE A 29 0.86 -18.50 3.21
N PHE A 30 1.48 -19.13 4.22
CA PHE A 30 2.71 -18.63 4.83
C PHE A 30 3.91 -18.65 3.89
N GLN A 31 4.01 -19.66 3.01
CA GLN A 31 5.08 -19.71 2.00
C GLN A 31 4.91 -18.59 0.97
N THR A 32 3.69 -18.37 0.50
CA THR A 32 3.36 -17.31 -0.46
C THR A 32 3.60 -15.93 0.14
N LEU A 33 3.20 -15.74 1.40
CA LEU A 33 3.46 -14.50 2.15
C LEU A 33 4.97 -14.25 2.29
N HIS A 34 5.73 -15.26 2.73
CA HIS A 34 7.18 -15.15 2.86
C HIS A 34 7.82 -14.79 1.52
N PHE A 35 7.45 -15.50 0.45
CA PHE A 35 7.97 -15.26 -0.89
C PHE A 35 7.62 -13.87 -1.41
N SER A 36 6.40 -13.39 -1.15
CA SER A 36 5.95 -12.07 -1.56
C SER A 36 6.69 -10.95 -0.80
N LEU A 37 7.00 -11.17 0.48
CA LEU A 37 7.80 -10.25 1.31
C LEU A 37 9.32 -10.33 1.05
N THR A 38 9.82 -11.41 0.42
CA THR A 38 11.24 -11.50 0.10
C THR A 38 11.56 -10.57 -1.08
N LEU A 39 12.25 -9.47 -0.76
CA LEU A 39 12.70 -8.48 -1.72
C LEU A 39 14.07 -8.85 -2.28
N ASP A 40 14.09 -9.45 -3.47
CA ASP A 40 15.33 -9.58 -4.23
C ASP A 40 15.59 -8.31 -5.05
N ALA A 41 16.72 -7.67 -4.78
CA ALA A 41 17.16 -6.47 -5.47
C ALA A 41 17.28 -6.73 -6.99
N GLY A 42 16.69 -5.86 -7.80
CA GLY A 42 16.72 -5.98 -9.27
C GLY A 42 15.57 -6.79 -9.89
N THR A 43 14.65 -7.33 -9.09
CA THR A 43 13.43 -7.96 -9.60
C THR A 43 12.25 -6.98 -9.69
N ARG A 44 11.20 -7.35 -10.43
CA ARG A 44 9.93 -6.59 -10.53
C ARG A 44 9.34 -6.20 -9.16
N LYS A 45 9.61 -6.99 -8.11
CA LYS A 45 9.19 -6.69 -6.73
C LYS A 45 9.74 -5.36 -6.22
N THR A 46 10.97 -5.00 -6.59
CA THR A 46 11.55 -3.72 -6.17
C THR A 46 10.82 -2.51 -6.73
N ILE A 47 10.36 -2.55 -7.99
CA ILE A 47 9.59 -1.47 -8.63
C ILE A 47 8.24 -1.29 -7.93
N VAL A 48 7.57 -2.40 -7.63
CA VAL A 48 6.31 -2.36 -6.90
C VAL A 48 6.54 -1.77 -5.51
N PHE A 49 7.61 -2.17 -4.82
CA PHE A 49 7.94 -1.67 -3.48
C PHE A 49 8.29 -0.18 -3.46
N THR A 50 9.06 0.33 -4.44
CA THR A 50 9.32 1.77 -4.56
C THR A 50 8.05 2.55 -4.88
N ALA A 51 7.21 2.07 -5.78
CA ALA A 51 5.92 2.68 -6.07
C ALA A 51 5.04 2.75 -4.80
N LEU A 52 5.02 1.69 -4.01
CA LEU A 52 4.29 1.58 -2.75
C LEU A 52 4.76 2.62 -1.73
N ILE A 53 6.09 2.77 -1.55
CA ILE A 53 6.67 3.79 -0.66
C ILE A 53 6.29 5.20 -1.14
N THR A 54 6.40 5.48 -2.44
CA THR A 54 6.05 6.80 -2.97
C THR A 54 4.55 7.11 -2.83
N GLY A 55 3.68 6.12 -3.04
CA GLY A 55 2.24 6.26 -2.84
C GLY A 55 1.87 6.49 -1.38
N LEU A 56 2.54 5.79 -0.45
CA LEU A 56 2.35 6.00 0.98
C LEU A 56 2.74 7.44 1.38
N LEU A 57 3.92 7.92 0.96
CA LEU A 57 4.37 9.29 1.23
C LEU A 57 3.39 10.33 0.65
N ALA A 58 2.92 10.13 -0.58
CA ALA A 58 1.94 11.01 -1.21
C ALA A 58 0.62 11.05 -0.41
N SER A 59 0.15 9.90 0.08
CA SER A 59 -1.07 9.83 0.89
C SER A 59 -0.95 10.58 2.23
N PHE A 60 0.22 10.50 2.88
CA PHE A 60 0.51 11.29 4.09
C PHE A 60 0.53 12.79 3.81
N ILE A 61 1.18 13.20 2.72
CA ILE A 61 1.23 14.62 2.32
C ILE A 61 -0.17 15.15 2.02
N LEU A 62 -1.01 14.36 1.35
CA LEU A 62 -2.39 14.74 1.03
C LEU A 62 -3.26 14.86 2.29
N ASP A 63 -3.15 13.91 3.22
CA ASP A 63 -3.87 14.00 4.50
C ASP A 63 -3.43 15.21 5.32
N TYR A 64 -2.11 15.49 5.35
CA TYR A 64 -1.58 16.68 6.02
C TYR A 64 -2.10 17.98 5.37
N ARG A 65 -2.14 18.04 4.03
CA ARG A 65 -2.65 19.21 3.31
C ARG A 65 -4.15 19.43 3.54
N MET A 66 -4.95 18.36 3.47
CA MET A 66 -6.39 18.45 3.75
C MET A 66 -6.66 18.90 5.18
N SER A 67 -5.92 18.38 6.17
CA SER A 67 -6.07 18.82 7.56
C SER A 67 -5.75 20.30 7.75
N LYS A 68 -4.76 20.83 7.01
CA LYS A 68 -4.40 22.25 7.08
C LYS A 68 -5.48 23.15 6.43
N GLU A 69 -5.99 22.77 5.25
CA GLU A 69 -7.07 23.49 4.57
C GLU A 69 -8.37 23.53 5.39
N GLU A 70 -8.66 22.46 6.14
CA GLU A 70 -9.83 22.36 7.00
C GLU A 70 -9.74 23.27 8.25
N SER A 71 -8.53 23.47 8.77
CA SER A 71 -8.25 24.42 9.85
C SER A 71 -8.37 25.87 9.39
N GLU A 72 -7.81 26.22 8.23
CA GLU A 72 -7.88 27.59 7.69
C GLU A 72 -9.32 27.99 7.32
N LYS A 73 -10.13 27.06 6.80
CA LYS A 73 -11.57 27.30 6.55
C LYS A 73 -12.40 27.49 7.81
N LYS A 74 -11.97 26.96 8.95
CA LYS A 74 -12.65 27.14 10.25
C LYS A 74 -12.32 28.48 10.91
N GLU A 75 -11.14 29.05 10.65
CA GLU A 75 -10.76 30.38 11.16
C GLU A 75 -11.34 31.54 10.31
N ALA A 76 -11.63 31.29 9.04
CA ALA A 76 -12.23 32.29 8.14
C ALA A 76 -13.76 32.42 8.25
N ARG A 77 -14.42 31.71 9.19
CA ARG A 77 -15.87 31.63 9.34
C ARG A 77 -16.30 32.03 10.74
#